data_AF-A0A7Y0SPU7-F1
#
_entry.id   AF-A0A7Y0SPU7-F1
#
_cell.length_a   1.000
_cell.length_b   1.000
_cell.length_c   1.000
_cell.angle_alpha   90.00
_cell.angle_beta   90.00
_cell.angle_gamma   90.00
#
_symmetry.space_group_name_H-M   'P 1'
#
loop_
_entity.id
_entity.type
_entity.pdbx_description
1 polymer ?
#
loop_
_entity_poly.entity_id
_entity_poly.type
_entity_poly.pdbx_seq_one_letter_code
_entity_poly.pdbx_strand_id
1 'polypeptide(L)'
;SFNTVRKDEIGRLALSFERMQRSIREKIQTIKKQNEELESNIQIIQKQNEELQLADKLKDEFLATTSHELRTPLHGMVGIAETLASGANGAIPASQKYQLDIIIKSGQ
;
A
#
# COMPACT_ATOMS: atom_id res chain seq x y z
N SER A 1 -15.88 -48.89 -30.63
CA SER A 1 -14.85 -48.43 -31.57
C SER A 1 -15.51 -48.14 -32.91
N PHE A 2 -15.78 -46.88 -33.23
CA PHE A 2 -16.30 -46.51 -34.56
C PHE A 2 -15.18 -46.64 -35.59
N ASN A 3 -15.49 -47.29 -36.72
CA ASN A 3 -14.51 -47.64 -37.75
C ASN A 3 -13.97 -46.38 -38.45
N THR A 4 -12.78 -45.93 -38.05
CA THR A 4 -12.14 -44.68 -38.51
C THR A 4 -11.49 -44.78 -39.90
N VAL A 5 -11.61 -45.92 -40.58
CA VAL A 5 -10.99 -46.18 -41.90
C VAL A 5 -11.95 -45.85 -43.07
N ARG A 6 -13.05 -45.12 -42.82
CA ARG A 6 -14.01 -44.72 -43.86
C ARG A 6 -13.61 -43.36 -44.45
N LYS A 7 -13.41 -43.29 -45.77
CA LYS A 7 -12.99 -42.07 -46.50
C LYS A 7 -14.16 -41.15 -46.93
N ASP A 8 -15.38 -41.46 -46.51
CA ASP A 8 -16.61 -40.72 -46.82
C ASP A 8 -16.80 -39.48 -45.93
N GLU A 9 -17.86 -38.69 -46.16
CA GLU A 9 -18.15 -37.51 -45.33
C GLU A 9 -18.30 -37.85 -43.84
N ILE A 10 -18.85 -39.03 -43.53
CA ILE A 10 -19.09 -39.49 -42.15
C ILE A 10 -17.78 -39.76 -41.42
N GLY A 11 -16.80 -40.39 -42.08
CA GLY A 11 -15.46 -40.56 -41.52
C GLY A 11 -14.74 -39.23 -41.26
N ARG A 12 -14.86 -38.26 -42.18
CA ARG A 12 -14.28 -36.91 -41.98
C ARG A 12 -14.94 -36.16 -40.82
N LEU A 13 -16.26 -36.27 -40.67
CA LEU A 13 -17.00 -35.65 -39.56
C LEU A 13 -16.64 -36.30 -38.21
N ALA A 14 -16.51 -37.62 -38.15
CA ALA A 14 -16.07 -38.30 -36.93
C ALA A 14 -14.68 -37.82 -36.49
N LEU A 15 -13.74 -37.65 -37.43
CA LEU A 15 -12.39 -37.15 -37.13
C LEU A 15 -12.36 -35.67 -36.71
N SER A 16 -13.27 -34.81 -37.21
CA SER A 16 -13.37 -33.43 -36.74
C SER A 16 -14.01 -33.37 -35.34
N PHE A 17 -15.01 -34.21 -35.08
CA PHE A 17 -15.66 -34.31 -33.77
C PHE A 17 -14.69 -34.78 -32.69
N GLU A 18 -13.89 -35.82 -32.95
CA GLU A 18 -12.83 -36.28 -32.02
C GLU A 18 -11.80 -35.18 -31.72
N ARG A 19 -11.38 -34.42 -32.74
CA ARG A 19 -10.47 -33.28 -32.56
C ARG A 19 -11.10 -32.17 -31.72
N MET A 20 -12.36 -31.83 -31.96
CA MET A 20 -13.10 -30.85 -31.19
C MET A 20 -13.27 -31.30 -29.74
N GLN A 21 -13.65 -32.55 -29.51
CA GLN A 21 -13.84 -33.11 -28.18
C GLN A 21 -12.53 -33.09 -27.38
N ARG A 22 -11.40 -33.41 -28.02
CA ARG A 22 -10.08 -33.26 -27.40
C ARG A 22 -9.77 -31.81 -27.04
N SER A 23 -9.97 -30.88 -27.97
CA SER A 23 -9.70 -29.46 -27.73
C SER A 23 -10.57 -28.87 -26.61
N ILE A 24 -11.84 -29.29 -26.52
CA ILE A 24 -12.74 -28.90 -25.43
C ILE A 24 -12.22 -29.41 -24.09
N ARG A 25 -11.81 -30.68 -24.01
CA ARG A 25 -11.24 -31.24 -22.77
C ARG A 25 -9.98 -30.49 -22.35
N GLU A 26 -9.09 -30.20 -23.28
CA GLU A 26 -7.87 -29.43 -23.02
C GLU A 26 -8.21 -28.02 -22.50
N LYS A 27 -9.13 -27.31 -23.17
CA LYS A 27 -9.59 -25.98 -22.74
C LYS A 27 -10.23 -25.99 -21.34
N ILE A 28 -11.05 -27.00 -21.03
CA ILE A 28 -11.65 -27.15 -19.68
C ILE A 28 -10.56 -27.28 -18.62
N GLN A 29 -9.52 -28.09 -18.87
CA GLN A 29 -8.41 -28.25 -17.94
C GLN A 29 -7.61 -26.95 -17.78
N THR A 30 -7.37 -26.22 -18.88
CA THR A 30 -6.71 -24.92 -18.83
C THR A 30 -7.51 -23.91 -18.01
N ILE A 31 -8.82 -23.79 -18.24
CA ILE A 31 -9.69 -22.88 -17.48
C ILE A 31 -9.68 -23.24 -16.00
N LYS A 32 -9.77 -24.54 -15.67
CA LYS A 32 -9.72 -24.98 -14.28
C LYS A 32 -8.42 -24.55 -13.59
N LYS A 33 -7.27 -24.77 -14.23
CA LYS A 33 -5.98 -24.34 -13.69
C LYS A 33 -5.90 -22.82 -13.53
N GLN A 34 -6.39 -22.06 -14.50
CA GLN A 34 -6.40 -20.60 -14.44
C GLN A 34 -7.31 -20.08 -13.31
N ASN A 35 -8.44 -20.73 -13.06
CA ASN A 35 -9.32 -20.37 -11.94
C ASN A 35 -8.64 -20.64 -10.59
N GLU A 36 -7.98 -21.80 -10.43
CA GLU A 36 -7.22 -22.12 -9.21
C GLU A 36 -6.10 -21.10 -8.96
N GLU A 37 -5.37 -20.69 -10.00
CA GLU A 37 -4.33 -19.67 -9.92
C GLU A 37 -4.91 -18.29 -9.58
N LEU A 38 -6.05 -17.92 -10.18
CA LEU A 38 -6.73 -16.66 -9.90
C LEU A 38 -7.23 -16.59 -8.45
N GLU A 39 -7.81 -17.68 -7.93
CA GLU A 39 -8.24 -17.77 -6.54
C GLU A 39 -7.06 -17.60 -5.57
N SER A 40 -5.93 -18.26 -5.85
CA SER A 40 -4.70 -18.09 -5.06
C SER A 40 -4.20 -16.64 -5.10
N ASN A 41 -4.20 -16.01 -6.26
CA ASN A 41 -3.75 -14.61 -6.40
C ASN A 41 -4.66 -13.64 -5.65
N ILE A 42 -5.98 -13.86 -5.68
CA ILE A 42 -6.95 -13.06 -4.91
C ILE A 42 -6.63 -13.14 -3.41
N GLN A 43 -6.38 -14.33 -2.88
CA GLN A 43 -6.05 -14.51 -1.46
C GLN A 43 -4.75 -13.79 -1.08
N ILE A 44 -3.72 -13.87 -1.94
CA ILE A 44 -2.44 -13.18 -1.72
C ILE A 44 -2.66 -11.66 -1.69
N ILE A 45 -3.38 -11.13 -2.68
CA ILE A 45 -3.63 -9.69 -2.79
C ILE A 45 -4.45 -9.19 -1.59
N GLN A 46 -5.46 -9.93 -1.16
CA GLN A 46 -6.26 -9.57 0.02
C GLN A 46 -5.39 -9.47 1.27
N LYS A 47 -4.56 -10.49 1.52
CA LYS A 47 -3.63 -10.48 2.66
C LYS A 47 -2.66 -9.30 2.61
N GLN A 48 -2.07 -9.02 1.45
CA GLN A 48 -1.16 -7.88 1.29
C GLN A 48 -1.86 -6.54 1.52
N ASN A 49 -3.12 -6.41 1.09
CA ASN A 49 -3.91 -5.20 1.31
C ASN A 49 -4.19 -5.00 2.80
N GLU A 50 -4.57 -6.04 3.53
CA GLU A 50 -4.77 -5.99 4.97
C GLU A 50 -3.49 -5.57 5.72
N GLU A 51 -2.34 -6.14 5.33
CA GLU A 51 -1.03 -5.77 5.91
C GLU A 51 -0.67 -4.30 5.63
N LEU A 52 -0.92 -3.82 4.40
CA LEU A 52 -0.69 -2.42 4.03
C LEU A 52 -1.60 -1.47 4.80
N GLN A 53 -2.89 -1.78 4.93
CA GLN A 53 -3.83 -0.96 5.70
C GLN A 53 -3.42 -0.87 7.17
N LEU A 54 -2.97 -1.98 7.75
CA LEU A 54 -2.46 -1.99 9.12
C LEU A 54 -1.20 -1.12 9.24
N ALA A 55 -0.25 -1.26 8.32
CA ALA A 55 0.97 -0.46 8.31
C ALA A 55 0.69 1.04 8.17
N ASP A 56 -0.24 1.43 7.28
CA ASP A 56 -0.64 2.83 7.12
C ASP A 56 -1.31 3.38 8.37
N LYS A 57 -2.20 2.61 9.01
CA LYS A 57 -2.81 3.02 10.28
C LYS A 57 -1.77 3.24 11.38
N LEU A 58 -0.81 2.32 11.51
CA LEU A 58 0.27 2.44 12.48
C LEU A 58 1.18 3.64 12.19
N LYS A 59 1.46 3.92 10.92
CA LYS A 59 2.21 5.11 10.50
C LYS A 59 1.48 6.39 10.89
N ASP A 60 0.18 6.46 10.63
CA ASP A 60 -0.63 7.63 10.94
C ASP A 60 -0.71 7.87 12.46
N GLU A 61 -0.91 6.80 13.24
CA GLU A 61 -0.91 6.85 14.71
C GLU A 61 0.45 7.30 15.26
N PHE A 62 1.55 6.75 14.73
CA PHE A 62 2.90 7.14 15.11
C PHE A 62 3.17 8.62 14.82
N LEU A 63 2.83 9.10 13.63
CA LEU A 63 3.06 10.49 13.23
C LEU A 63 2.19 11.46 14.05
N ALA A 64 0.93 11.12 14.28
CA ALA A 64 0.04 11.93 15.11
C ALA A 64 0.57 12.02 16.55
N THR A 65 0.89 10.87 17.16
CA THR A 65 1.41 10.80 18.54
C THR A 65 2.70 11.57 18.67
N THR A 66 3.67 11.32 17.80
CA THR A 66 4.97 12.01 17.81
C THR A 66 4.78 13.52 17.63
N SER A 67 3.89 13.95 16.74
CA SER A 67 3.62 15.38 16.52
C SER A 67 3.00 16.05 17.74
N HIS A 68 2.07 15.38 18.44
CA HIS A 68 1.47 15.86 19.67
C HIS A 68 2.50 15.92 20.82
N GLU A 69 3.31 14.88 20.95
CA GLU A 69 4.35 14.80 21.98
C GLU A 69 5.46 15.82 21.76
N LEU A 70 5.80 16.18 20.51
CA LEU A 70 6.77 17.22 20.20
C LEU A 70 6.21 18.64 20.38
N ARG A 71 4.91 18.86 20.14
CA ARG A 71 4.27 20.18 20.29
C ARG A 71 4.41 20.75 21.70
N THR A 72 4.27 19.90 22.72
CA THR A 72 4.32 20.29 24.13
C THR A 72 5.69 20.84 24.57
N PRO A 73 6.81 20.10 24.44
CA PRO A 73 8.13 20.63 24.77
C PRO A 73 8.52 21.80 23.87
N LEU A 74 8.12 21.80 22.59
CA LEU A 74 8.39 22.93 21.68
C LEU A 74 7.70 24.22 22.16
N HIS A 75 6.42 24.17 22.55
CA HIS A 75 5.73 25.31 23.15
C HIS A 75 6.41 25.80 24.42
N GLY A 76 6.90 24.87 25.26
CA GLY A 76 7.70 25.22 26.43
C GLY A 76 8.97 25.99 26.07
N MET A 77 9.72 25.53 25.06
CA MET A 77 10.93 26.20 24.58
C MET A 77 10.64 27.58 23.99
N VAL A 78 9.56 27.72 23.21
CA VAL A 78 9.12 29.02 22.66
C VAL A 78 8.73 29.98 23.78
N GLY A 79 7.95 29.54 24.77
CA GLY A 79 7.56 30.39 25.90
C GLY A 79 8.76 30.86 26.75
N ILE A 80 9.77 30.00 26.92
CA ILE A 80 11.04 30.40 27.55
C ILE A 80 11.76 31.45 26.69
N ALA A 81 11.85 31.25 25.38
CA ALA A 81 12.49 32.20 24.47
C ALA A 81 11.78 33.57 24.45
N GLU A 82 10.44 33.60 24.46
CA GLU A 82 9.63 34.81 24.56
C GLU A 82 9.88 35.54 25.88
N THR A 83 9.92 34.81 26.99
CA THR A 83 10.20 35.37 28.32
C THR A 83 11.59 36.01 28.36
N LEU A 84 12.61 35.35 27.81
CA LEU A 84 13.96 35.92 27.71
C LEU A 84 14.01 37.14 26.79
N ALA A 85 13.32 37.10 25.64
CA ALA A 85 13.26 38.21 24.69
C ALA A 85 12.55 39.45 25.26
N SER A 86 11.62 39.25 26.19
CA SER A 86 10.89 40.33 26.90
C SER A 86 11.74 41.06 27.96
N GLY A 87 12.95 40.57 28.25
CA GLY A 87 13.86 41.18 29.23
C GLY A 87 13.60 40.77 30.67
N ALA A 88 12.86 39.68 30.91
CA ALA A 88 12.55 39.19 32.25
C ALA A 88 13.79 38.86 33.10
N ASN A 89 14.93 38.54 32.46
CA ASN A 89 16.22 38.28 33.11
C ASN A 89 17.25 39.41 32.90
N GLY A 90 16.78 40.63 32.61
CA GLY A 90 17.65 41.79 32.35
C GLY A 90 17.92 42.02 30.86
N ALA A 91 18.75 43.02 30.58
CA ALA A 91 19.06 43.43 29.21
C ALA A 91 19.92 42.38 28.48
N ILE A 92 19.48 41.96 27.29
CA ILE A 92 20.22 41.05 26.42
C ILE A 92 20.78 41.77 25.18
N PRO A 93 21.97 41.40 24.68
CA PRO A 93 22.54 41.93 23.45
C PRO A 93 21.64 41.74 22.23
N ALA A 94 21.73 42.65 21.26
CA ALA A 94 20.94 42.62 20.03
C ALA A 94 21.11 41.30 19.22
N SER A 95 22.30 40.71 19.24
CA SER A 95 22.58 39.42 18.58
C SER A 95 21.82 38.25 19.21
N GLN A 96 21.70 38.22 20.55
CA GLN A 96 20.90 37.21 21.26
C GLN A 96 19.41 37.41 21.02
N LYS A 97 18.94 38.67 20.97
CA LYS A 97 17.54 38.97 20.64
C LYS A 97 17.16 38.47 19.24
N TYR A 98 18.06 38.59 18.26
CA TYR A 98 17.86 38.05 16.91
C TYR A 98 17.78 36.51 16.89
N GLN A 99 18.62 35.82 17.64
CA GLN A 99 18.58 34.35 17.75
C GLN A 99 17.27 33.86 18.40
N LEU A 100 16.82 34.53 19.46
CA LEU A 100 15.54 34.22 20.10
C LEU A 100 14.35 34.42 19.16
N ASP A 101 14.36 35.49 18.35
CA ASP A 101 13.33 35.74 17.33
C ASP A 101 13.26 34.61 16.27
N ILE A 102 14.40 34.04 15.87
CA ILE A 102 14.43 32.87 14.98
C ILE A 102 13.78 31.65 15.65
N ILE A 103 14.12 31.38 16.92
CA ILE A 103 13.56 30.24 17.67
C ILE A 103 12.04 30.37 17.81
N ILE A 104 11.55 31.56 18.17
CA ILE A 104 10.13 31.84 18.34
C ILE A 104 9.39 31.66 17.01
N LYS A 105 9.92 32.23 15.90
CA LYS A 105 9.32 32.09 14.56
C LYS A 105 9.32 30.67 14.02
N SER A 106 10.27 29.83 14.46
CA SER A 106 10.38 28.45 14.00
C SER A 106 9.51 27.48 14.80
N GLY A 107 9.06 27.88 15.99
CA GLY A 107 8.18 27.07 16.84
C GLY A 107 6.69 27.40 16.75
N GLN A 108 6.33 28.40 15.93
CA GLN A 108 4.97 28.73 15.50
C GLN A 108 4.62 27.98 14.22
#